data_AF-I6PBF3-F1
#
_entry.id   AF-I6PBF3-F1
#
_cell.length_a   1.000
_cell.length_b   1.000
_cell.length_c   1.000
_cell.angle_alpha   90.00
_cell.angle_beta   90.00
_cell.angle_gamma   90.00
#
_symmetry.space_group_name_H-M   'P 1'
#
loop_
_entity.id
_entity.type
_entity.pdbx_description
1 polymer ?
#
loop_
_entity_poly.entity_id
_entity_poly.type
_entity_poly.pdbx_seq_one_letter_code
_entity_poly.pdbx_strand_id
1 'polypeptide(L)'
;GRAHPERSGFDGPWTREPLKFDNSYFVELLNGESEGLLQLPTDKALLDDPEFRRYVELYAKDEDEFFKDYAISHKKLSELGFSPSGSKKLVKDSTIIAQGAVGVAVAAAVVILGYFYEVRKRMK
;
A
#
# COMPACT_ATOMS: atom_id res chain seq x y z
N GLY A 1 2.50 -8.53 -20.61
CA GLY A 1 1.69 -8.71 -21.84
C GLY A 1 2.40 -8.08 -23.02
N ARG A 2 1.70 -7.85 -24.14
CA ARG A 2 2.24 -7.14 -25.31
C ARG A 2 1.18 -6.31 -26.02
N ALA A 3 1.61 -5.31 -26.78
CA ALA A 3 0.73 -4.58 -27.68
C ALA A 3 0.47 -5.40 -28.95
N HIS A 4 -0.60 -5.01 -29.65
CA HIS A 4 -1.13 -5.68 -30.82
C HIS A 4 -1.57 -4.65 -31.87
N PRO A 5 -0.96 -4.63 -33.06
CA PRO A 5 -1.24 -3.62 -34.10
C PRO A 5 -2.71 -3.52 -34.46
N GLU A 6 -3.40 -4.66 -34.53
CA GLU A 6 -4.82 -4.75 -34.89
C GLU A 6 -5.77 -4.23 -33.81
N ARG A 7 -5.28 -3.99 -32.59
CA ARG A 7 -6.08 -3.50 -31.45
C ARG A 7 -5.77 -2.06 -31.08
N SER A 8 -4.49 -1.74 -30.96
CA SER A 8 -4.02 -0.44 -30.47
C SER A 8 -3.16 0.32 -31.47
N GLY A 9 -2.76 -0.28 -32.58
CA GLY A 9 -1.82 0.31 -33.55
C GLY A 9 -0.34 0.23 -33.13
N PHE A 10 -0.02 -0.40 -32.00
CA PHE A 10 1.35 -0.61 -31.50
C PHE A 10 1.69 -2.10 -31.48
N ASP A 11 2.98 -2.46 -31.63
CA ASP A 11 3.46 -3.83 -31.51
C ASP A 11 4.56 -3.96 -30.45
N GLY A 12 4.69 -5.15 -29.88
CA GLY A 12 5.80 -5.55 -29.04
C GLY A 12 5.47 -5.67 -27.55
N PRO A 13 6.27 -6.45 -26.80
CA PRO A 13 6.15 -6.56 -25.35
C PRO A 13 6.87 -5.39 -24.64
N TRP A 14 6.47 -5.10 -23.41
CA TRP A 14 7.19 -4.13 -22.56
C TRP A 14 8.38 -4.75 -21.82
N THR A 15 8.40 -6.07 -21.67
CA THR A 15 9.44 -6.81 -20.92
C THR A 15 9.89 -8.04 -21.70
N ARG A 16 11.08 -8.55 -21.39
CA ARG A 16 11.64 -9.76 -22.02
C ARG A 16 10.83 -11.01 -21.73
N GLU A 17 10.24 -11.09 -20.54
CA GLU A 17 9.35 -12.18 -20.10
C GLU A 17 7.91 -11.66 -19.95
N PRO A 18 7.16 -11.45 -21.05
CA PRO A 18 5.89 -10.73 -21.02
C PRO A 18 4.75 -11.45 -20.28
N LEU A 19 4.94 -12.71 -19.86
CA LEU A 19 3.96 -13.49 -19.10
C LEU A 19 4.30 -13.58 -17.60
N LYS A 20 5.43 -13.00 -17.18
CA LYS A 20 5.83 -12.92 -15.78
C LYS A 20 5.34 -11.60 -15.19
N PHE A 21 4.84 -11.65 -13.96
CA PHE A 21 4.45 -10.48 -13.20
C PHE A 21 5.54 -10.16 -12.18
N ASP A 22 6.31 -9.13 -12.47
CA ASP A 22 7.47 -8.67 -11.71
C ASP A 22 7.69 -7.16 -11.94
N ASN A 23 8.74 -6.58 -11.39
CA ASN A 23 9.05 -5.15 -11.53
C ASN A 23 9.84 -4.80 -12.81
N SER A 24 10.09 -5.75 -13.72
CA SER A 24 10.96 -5.56 -14.89
C SER A 24 10.50 -4.43 -15.81
N TYR A 25 9.21 -4.11 -15.83
CA TYR A 25 8.67 -2.96 -16.57
C TYR A 25 9.36 -1.65 -16.15
N PHE A 26 9.50 -1.39 -14.85
CA PHE A 26 10.12 -0.16 -14.35
C PHE A 26 11.64 -0.16 -14.57
N VAL A 27 12.28 -1.33 -14.46
CA VAL A 27 13.71 -1.50 -14.74
C VAL A 27 14.01 -1.17 -16.20
N GLU A 28 13.28 -1.78 -17.14
CA GLU A 28 13.47 -1.54 -18.58
C GLU A 28 13.07 -0.13 -18.99
N LEU A 29 12.09 0.48 -18.32
CA LEU A 29 11.73 1.88 -18.56
C LEU A 29 12.89 2.83 -18.23
N LEU A 30 13.61 2.62 -17.12
CA LEU A 30 14.79 3.42 -16.75
C LEU A 30 16.00 3.19 -17.66
N ASN A 31 16.14 1.99 -18.25
CA ASN A 31 17.19 1.69 -19.22
C ASN A 31 17.00 2.42 -20.56
N GLY A 32 15.80 2.93 -20.83
CA GLY A 32 15.45 3.59 -22.08
C GLY A 32 15.13 2.60 -23.21
N GLU A 33 15.08 3.12 -24.44
CA GLU A 33 14.71 2.31 -25.60
C GLU A 33 15.69 1.16 -25.83
N SER A 34 15.15 -0.06 -25.91
CA SER A 34 15.89 -1.29 -26.14
C SER A 34 15.30 -2.05 -27.31
N GLU A 35 16.15 -2.72 -28.09
CA GLU A 35 15.69 -3.49 -29.26
C GLU A 35 14.67 -4.56 -28.85
N GLY A 36 13.53 -4.58 -29.55
CA GLY A 36 12.46 -5.55 -29.32
C GLY A 36 11.56 -5.27 -28.12
N LEU A 37 11.79 -4.20 -27.35
CA LEU A 37 10.92 -3.77 -26.26
C LEU A 37 10.13 -2.50 -26.64
N LEU A 38 8.86 -2.49 -26.30
CA LEU A 38 7.95 -1.37 -26.50
C LEU A 38 8.05 -0.38 -25.35
N GLN A 39 8.12 0.91 -25.69
CA GLN A 39 7.85 2.01 -24.78
C GLN A 39 6.92 3.01 -25.47
N LEU A 40 5.71 3.18 -24.96
CA LEU A 40 4.75 4.15 -25.48
C LEU A 40 5.09 5.57 -25.00
N PRO A 41 4.56 6.62 -25.68
CA PRO A 41 4.66 7.98 -25.17
C PRO A 41 4.15 8.14 -23.73
N THR A 42 3.12 7.39 -23.35
CA THR A 42 2.57 7.39 -21.98
C THR A 42 3.51 6.74 -20.96
N ASP A 43 4.29 5.73 -21.36
CA ASP A 43 5.29 5.12 -20.48
C ASP A 43 6.43 6.13 -20.23
N LYS A 44 6.89 6.81 -21.28
CA LYS A 44 7.94 7.84 -21.17
C LYS A 44 7.50 9.04 -20.33
N ALA A 45 6.22 9.41 -20.40
CA ALA A 45 5.67 10.48 -19.56
C ALA A 45 5.82 10.20 -18.05
N LEU A 46 5.91 8.93 -17.62
CA LEU A 46 6.20 8.58 -16.22
C LEU A 46 7.60 9.00 -15.76
N LEU A 47 8.53 9.17 -16.71
CA LEU A 47 9.90 9.63 -16.44
C LEU A 47 10.04 11.15 -16.52
N ASP A 48 9.18 11.81 -17.31
CA ASP A 48 9.19 13.25 -17.54
C ASP A 48 8.61 14.02 -16.34
N ASP A 49 7.59 13.47 -15.68
CA ASP A 49 6.99 14.07 -14.49
C ASP A 49 7.77 13.68 -13.22
N PRO A 50 8.27 14.65 -12.42
CA PRO A 50 9.06 14.35 -11.23
C PRO A 50 8.31 13.56 -10.14
N GLU A 51 6.99 13.75 -10.00
CA GLU A 51 6.21 13.03 -8.99
C GLU A 51 6.04 11.56 -9.39
N PHE A 52 5.79 11.28 -10.67
CA PHE A 52 5.70 9.91 -11.18
C PHE A 52 7.06 9.22 -11.21
N ARG A 53 8.11 9.94 -11.61
CA ARG A 53 9.46 9.40 -11.74
C ARG A 53 9.95 8.80 -10.43
N ARG A 54 9.64 9.42 -9.30
CA ARG A 54 9.98 8.88 -7.97
C ARG A 54 9.44 7.46 -7.77
N TYR A 55 8.22 7.17 -8.23
CA TYR A 55 7.64 5.84 -8.14
C TYR A 55 8.28 4.85 -9.11
N VAL A 56 8.61 5.30 -10.33
CA VAL A 56 9.36 4.46 -11.28
C VAL A 56 10.70 4.04 -10.69
N GLU A 57 11.46 4.98 -10.13
CA GLU A 57 12.75 4.69 -9.49
C GLU A 57 12.61 3.81 -8.25
N LEU A 58 11.57 4.02 -7.43
CA LEU A 58 11.27 3.18 -6.28
C LEU A 58 10.99 1.74 -6.71
N TYR A 59 10.05 1.53 -7.62
CA TYR A 59 9.61 0.20 -8.03
C TYR A 59 10.66 -0.55 -8.84
N ALA A 60 11.48 0.14 -9.62
CA ALA A 60 12.63 -0.48 -10.28
C ALA A 60 13.66 -1.01 -9.28
N LYS A 61 13.81 -0.34 -8.12
CA LYS A 61 14.76 -0.71 -7.06
C LYS A 61 14.21 -1.77 -6.10
N ASP A 62 12.91 -1.72 -5.81
CA ASP A 62 12.26 -2.51 -4.77
C ASP A 62 10.96 -3.13 -5.31
N GLU A 63 11.02 -4.43 -5.61
CA GLU A 63 9.89 -5.20 -6.13
C GLU A 63 8.82 -5.45 -5.06
N ASP A 64 9.19 -5.60 -3.79
CA ASP A 64 8.25 -5.85 -2.71
C ASP A 64 7.34 -4.63 -2.48
N GLU A 65 7.92 -3.42 -2.53
CA GLU A 65 7.14 -2.18 -2.44
C GLU A 65 6.23 -2.01 -3.66
N PHE A 66 6.69 -2.38 -4.87
CA PHE A 66 5.84 -2.44 -6.06
C PHE A 66 4.64 -3.37 -5.87
N PHE A 67 4.85 -4.61 -5.45
CA PHE A 67 3.75 -5.57 -5.28
C PHE A 67 2.75 -5.14 -4.23
N LYS A 68 3.22 -4.59 -3.11
CA LYS A 68 2.38 -4.04 -2.05
C LYS A 68 1.48 -2.92 -2.56
N ASP A 69 2.05 -1.93 -3.25
CA ASP A 69 1.28 -0.78 -3.75
C ASP A 69 0.41 -1.17 -4.95
N TYR A 70 0.84 -2.11 -5.79
CA TYR A 70 0.03 -2.69 -6.85
C TYR A 70 -1.23 -3.37 -6.29
N ALA A 71 -1.10 -4.19 -5.25
CA ALA A 71 -2.25 -4.87 -4.64
C ALA A 71 -3.28 -3.88 -4.09
N ILE A 72 -2.82 -2.82 -3.40
CA ILE A 72 -3.68 -1.77 -2.85
C ILE A 72 -4.39 -1.00 -3.97
N SER A 73 -3.63 -0.53 -4.96
CA SER A 73 -4.16 0.28 -6.08
C SER A 73 -5.09 -0.52 -6.98
N HIS A 74 -4.74 -1.77 -7.32
CA HIS A 74 -5.56 -2.64 -8.16
C HIS A 74 -6.87 -3.02 -7.46
N LYS A 75 -6.86 -3.27 -6.14
CA LYS A 75 -8.10 -3.46 -5.37
C LYS A 75 -8.99 -2.22 -5.47
N LYS A 76 -8.44 -1.04 -5.17
CA LYS A 76 -9.18 0.22 -5.24
C LYS A 76 -9.79 0.44 -6.62
N LEU A 77 -9.02 0.18 -7.68
CA LEU A 77 -9.47 0.25 -9.07
C LEU A 77 -10.63 -0.73 -9.36
N SER A 78 -10.52 -1.99 -8.94
CA SER A 78 -11.54 -3.02 -9.17
C SER A 78 -12.88 -2.74 -8.48
N GLU A 79 -12.87 -1.96 -7.39
CA GLU A 79 -14.06 -1.60 -6.62
C GLU A 79 -14.64 -0.23 -7.02
N LEU A 80 -14.03 0.50 -7.97
CA LEU A 80 -14.55 1.78 -8.42
C LEU A 80 -15.96 1.65 -9.01
N GLY A 81 -16.88 2.49 -8.55
CA GLY A 81 -18.29 2.46 -8.97
C GLY A 81 -19.11 1.36 -8.30
N PHE A 82 -18.50 0.50 -7.48
CA PHE A 82 -19.20 -0.51 -6.69
C PHE A 82 -19.41 -0.03 -5.25
N SER A 83 -20.62 -0.20 -4.74
CA SER A 83 -20.96 0.06 -3.34
C SER A 83 -21.63 -1.18 -2.78
N PRO A 84 -20.95 -1.99 -1.94
CA PRO A 84 -21.55 -3.18 -1.37
C PRO A 84 -22.74 -2.78 -0.49
N SER A 85 -23.91 -3.37 -0.72
CA SER A 85 -25.04 -3.22 0.21
C SER A 85 -24.69 -3.92 1.52
N GLY A 86 -24.39 -3.14 2.56
CA GLY A 86 -24.13 -3.67 3.91
C GLY A 86 -22.73 -3.44 4.46
N SER A 87 -21.91 -2.56 3.87
CA SER A 87 -20.68 -2.08 4.51
C SER A 87 -21.03 -1.34 5.80
N LYS A 88 -21.19 -2.06 6.92
CA LYS A 88 -21.07 -1.46 8.25
C LYS A 88 -19.73 -0.76 8.26
N LYS A 89 -19.78 0.57 8.35
CA LYS A 89 -18.60 1.44 8.48
C LYS A 89 -17.74 0.81 9.58
N LEU A 90 -16.60 0.25 9.21
CA LEU A 90 -15.63 -0.26 10.18
C LEU A 90 -15.28 0.95 11.05
N VAL A 91 -15.73 0.94 12.29
CA VAL A 91 -15.44 1.99 13.25
C VAL A 91 -13.92 1.99 13.40
N LYS A 92 -13.28 3.08 12.99
CA LYS A 92 -11.83 3.29 13.10
C LYS A 92 -11.35 2.82 14.49
N ASP A 93 -10.30 1.99 14.51
CA ASP A 93 -9.66 1.37 15.68
C ASP A 93 -9.35 2.33 16.85
N SER A 94 -9.45 3.64 16.63
CA SER A 94 -9.32 4.70 17.64
C SER A 94 -10.18 4.48 18.89
N THR A 95 -11.36 3.87 18.77
CA THR A 95 -12.24 3.63 19.92
C THR A 95 -11.76 2.46 20.80
N ILE A 96 -11.12 1.44 20.22
CA ILE A 96 -10.65 0.26 20.97
C ILE A 96 -9.42 0.61 21.81
N ILE A 97 -8.54 1.48 21.29
CA ILE A 97 -7.35 1.93 22.03
C ILE A 97 -7.72 2.79 23.24
N ALA A 98 -8.77 3.63 23.13
CA ALA A 98 -9.24 4.47 24.24
C ALA A 98 -9.81 3.64 25.40
N GLN A 99 -10.55 2.57 25.12
CA GLN A 99 -11.11 1.70 26.17
C GLN A 99 -10.01 0.90 26.91
N GLY A 100 -8.96 0.47 26.21
CA GLY A 100 -7.84 -0.25 26.83
C GLY A 100 -7.06 0.59 27.84
N ALA A 101 -6.78 1.87 27.52
CA ALA A 101 -6.03 2.76 28.40
C ALA A 101 -6.78 3.10 29.71
N VAL A 102 -8.10 3.27 29.64
CA VAL A 102 -8.94 3.56 30.83
C VAL A 102 -8.94 2.38 31.81
N GLY A 103 -9.02 1.14 31.32
CA GLY A 103 -9.00 -0.05 32.17
C GLY A 103 -7.73 -0.18 33.01
N VAL A 104 -6.57 0.11 32.41
CA VAL A 104 -5.27 0.07 33.10
C VAL A 104 -5.17 1.14 34.19
N ALA A 105 -5.65 2.36 33.91
CA ALA A 105 -5.62 3.46 34.88
C ALA A 105 -6.49 3.18 36.11
N VAL A 106 -7.68 2.60 35.92
CA VAL A 106 -8.58 2.24 37.03
C VAL A 106 -7.96 1.15 37.90
N ALA A 107 -7.37 0.10 37.30
CA ALA A 107 -6.71 -0.96 38.04
C ALA A 107 -5.55 -0.43 38.90
N ALA A 108 -4.71 0.44 38.33
CA ALA A 108 -3.61 1.07 39.06
C ALA A 108 -4.11 1.91 40.25
N ALA A 109 -5.16 2.73 40.04
CA ALA A 109 -5.72 3.56 41.10
C ALA A 109 -6.28 2.73 42.27
N VAL A 110 -6.99 1.63 41.98
CA VAL A 110 -7.55 0.74 43.00
C VAL A 110 -6.45 0.06 43.82
N VAL A 111 -5.36 -0.38 43.17
CA VAL A 111 -4.21 -0.98 43.87
C VAL A 111 -3.54 0.04 44.80
N ILE A 112 -3.32 1.26 44.32
CA ILE A 112 -2.69 2.34 45.11
C ILE A 112 -3.56 2.70 46.32
N LEU A 113 -4.86 2.90 46.12
CA LEU A 113 -5.81 3.20 47.20
C LEU A 113 -5.91 2.04 48.22
N GLY A 114 -5.93 0.80 47.75
CA GLY A 114 -5.92 -0.39 48.61
C GLY A 114 -4.67 -0.47 49.48
N TYR A 115 -3.50 -0.16 48.91
CA TYR A 115 -2.24 -0.08 49.67
C TYR A 115 -2.30 0.99 50.77
N PHE A 116 -2.74 2.21 50.43
CA PHE A 116 -2.87 3.29 51.42
C PHE A 116 -3.89 2.97 52.52
N TYR A 117 -4.99 2.29 52.18
CA TYR A 117 -5.99 1.84 53.15
C TYR A 117 -5.37 0.84 54.14
N GLU A 118 -4.65 -0.16 53.65
CA GLU A 118 -4.04 -1.20 54.49
C GLU A 118 -2.92 -0.65 55.38
N VAL A 119 -2.10 0.29 54.86
CA VAL A 119 -1.09 0.99 55.66
C VAL A 119 -1.75 1.79 56.78
N ARG A 120 -2.79 2.57 56.49
CA ARG A 120 -3.50 3.37 57.49
C ARG A 120 -4.19 2.51 58.54
N LYS A 121 -4.73 1.35 58.15
CA LYS A 121 -5.33 0.36 59.05
C LYS A 121 -4.29 -0.20 60.03
N ARG A 122 -3.05 -0.42 59.59
CA ARG A 122 -1.95 -0.90 60.45
C ARG A 122 -1.36 0.18 61.36
N MET A 123 -1.66 1.46 61.12
CA MET A 123 -1.19 2.60 61.93
C MET A 123 -2.18 3.03 63.03
N LYS A 124 -3.36 2.41 63.11
CA LYS A 124 -4.33 2.56 64.20
C LYS A 124 -4.33 1.31 65.05
#